data_AF-A0A7T8QS01-F1
#
_entry.id   AF-A0A7T8QS01-F1
#
_cell.length_a   1.000
_cell.length_b   1.000
_cell.length_c   1.000
_cell.angle_alpha   90.00
_cell.angle_beta   90.00
_cell.angle_gamma   90.00
#
_symmetry.space_group_name_H-M   'P 1'
#
loop_
_entity.id
_entity.type
_entity.pdbx_description
1 polymer ?
#
loop_
_entity_poly.entity_id
_entity_poly.type
_entity_poly.pdbx_seq_one_letter_code
_entity_poly.pdbx_strand_id
1 'polypeptide(L)'
;MDLTRMMIACNIPLAKVEQFEFINFLEKHCGKRLPSRTTLTMCMEEECETICSKIKEQLKEKDIFVQADETTDSQGRAMTASWLEL
;
A
#
# COMPACT_ATOMS: atom_id res chain seq x y z
N MET A 1 11.08 5.56 -1.79
CA MET A 1 12.25 4.70 -1.48
C MET A 1 12.10 3.33 -2.15
N ASP A 2 13.16 2.77 -2.75
CA ASP A 2 13.07 1.53 -3.55
C ASP A 2 12.58 0.30 -2.76
N LEU A 3 12.95 0.19 -1.49
CA LEU A 3 12.47 -0.89 -0.61
C LEU A 3 10.94 -0.84 -0.45
N THR A 4 10.37 0.33 -0.19
CA THR A 4 8.90 0.52 -0.10
C THR A 4 8.22 0.10 -1.38
N ARG A 5 8.72 0.57 -2.54
CA ARG A 5 8.15 0.23 -3.85
C ARG A 5 8.19 -1.27 -4.12
N MET A 6 9.31 -1.93 -3.81
CA MET A 6 9.44 -3.39 -3.95
C MET A 6 8.43 -4.12 -3.06
N MET A 7 8.30 -3.73 -1.79
CA MET A 7 7.35 -4.36 -0.87
C MET A 7 5.91 -4.20 -1.36
N ILE A 8 5.52 -3.01 -1.82
CA ILE A 8 4.17 -2.77 -2.38
C ILE A 8 3.95 -3.61 -3.65
N ALA A 9 4.90 -3.58 -4.59
CA ALA A 9 4.80 -4.29 -5.87
C ALA A 9 4.69 -5.81 -5.69
N CYS A 10 5.34 -6.36 -4.66
CA CYS A 10 5.26 -7.77 -4.31
C CYS A 10 4.12 -8.12 -3.34
N ASN A 11 3.25 -7.16 -2.99
CA ASN A 11 2.18 -7.31 -1.99
C ASN A 11 2.69 -7.85 -0.63
N ILE A 12 3.87 -7.40 -0.22
CA ILE A 12 4.49 -7.76 1.06
C ILE A 12 4.01 -6.75 2.12
N PRO A 13 3.34 -7.21 3.20
CA PRO A 13 2.89 -6.31 4.25
C PRO A 13 4.07 -5.56 4.89
N LEU A 14 3.96 -4.23 5.00
CA LEU A 14 5.01 -3.40 5.60
C LEU A 14 5.32 -3.78 7.06
N ALA A 15 4.36 -4.36 7.78
CA ALA A 15 4.57 -4.87 9.14
C ALA A 15 5.65 -5.98 9.23
N LYS A 16 6.04 -6.61 8.11
CA LYS A 16 7.13 -7.61 8.10
C LYS A 16 8.50 -7.02 8.42
N VAL A 17 8.68 -5.72 8.27
CA VAL A 17 9.92 -5.02 8.64
C VAL A 17 10.18 -4.96 10.14
N GLU A 18 9.19 -5.34 10.95
CA GLU A 18 9.30 -5.44 12.41
C GLU A 18 9.67 -6.87 12.86
N GLN A 19 9.75 -7.83 11.92
CA GLN A 19 10.10 -9.22 12.21
C GLN A 19 11.61 -9.41 12.20
N PHE A 20 12.13 -10.07 13.25
CA PHE A 20 13.56 -10.24 13.47
C PHE A 20 14.26 -10.97 12.31
N GLU A 21 13.68 -12.06 11.81
CA GLU A 21 14.24 -12.86 10.72
C GLU A 21 14.29 -12.07 9.42
N PHE A 22 13.27 -11.24 9.17
CA PHE A 22 13.19 -10.40 7.99
C PHE A 22 14.24 -9.29 8.02
N ILE A 23 14.39 -8.63 9.18
CA ILE A 23 15.42 -7.62 9.42
C ILE A 23 16.81 -8.25 9.22
N ASN A 24 17.10 -9.35 9.91
CA ASN A 24 18.41 -9.98 9.86
C ASN A 24 18.78 -10.43 8.44
N PHE A 25 17.83 -10.99 7.69
CA PHE A 25 18.05 -11.37 6.30
C PHE A 25 18.39 -10.16 5.41
N LEU A 26 17.56 -9.11 5.44
CA LEU A 26 17.77 -7.95 4.59
C LEU A 26 19.00 -7.14 4.99
N GLU A 27 19.25 -6.95 6.28
CA GLU A 27 20.45 -6.23 6.73
C GLU A 27 21.73 -6.99 6.37
N LYS A 28 21.73 -8.34 6.46
CA LYS A 28 22.84 -9.20 6.04
C LYS A 28 23.14 -9.08 4.54
N HIS A 29 22.11 -9.08 3.70
CA HIS A 29 22.27 -9.12 2.25
C HIS A 29 22.36 -7.74 1.60
N CYS A 30 21.78 -6.70 2.20
CA CYS A 30 21.81 -5.32 1.68
C CYS A 30 22.88 -4.45 2.34
N GLY A 31 23.47 -4.88 3.46
CA GLY A 31 24.53 -4.14 4.17
C GLY A 31 24.08 -2.79 4.74
N LYS A 32 22.77 -2.60 4.91
CA LYS A 32 22.15 -1.36 5.39
C LYS A 32 21.11 -1.70 6.44
N ARG A 33 20.98 -0.83 7.45
CA ARG A 33 19.93 -0.94 8.46
C ARG A 33 18.56 -0.79 7.82
N LEU A 34 17.59 -1.60 8.24
CA LEU A 34 16.23 -1.47 7.77
C LEU A 34 15.58 -0.19 8.30
N PRO A 35 14.88 0.58 7.44
CA PRO A 35 14.08 1.72 7.89
C PRO A 35 12.90 1.24 8.74
N SER A 36 12.45 2.12 9.64
CA SER A 36 11.29 1.84 10.50
C SER A 36 10.02 1.64 9.68
N ARG A 37 9.04 0.93 10.26
CA ARG A 37 7.69 0.82 9.67
C ARG A 37 7.09 2.19 9.36
N THR A 38 7.22 3.16 10.27
CA THR A 38 6.73 4.53 10.08
C THR A 38 7.35 5.18 8.85
N THR A 39 8.67 5.04 8.65
CA THR A 39 9.36 5.55 7.47
C THR A 39 8.83 4.92 6.19
N LEU A 40 8.60 3.61 6.19
CA LEU A 40 8.05 2.89 5.03
C LEU A 40 6.62 3.31 4.72
N THR A 41 5.78 3.53 5.74
CA THR A 41 4.41 4.01 5.58
C THR A 41 4.37 5.40 4.97
N MET A 42 5.19 6.35 5.46
CA MET A 42 5.24 7.71 4.87
C MET A 42 5.66 7.65 3.40
N CYS A 43 6.67 6.85 3.06
CA CYS A 43 7.04 6.65 1.66
C CYS A 43 5.92 5.98 0.84
N MET A 44 5.13 5.09 1.41
CA MET A 44 3.99 4.47 0.71
C MET A 44 2.92 5.52 0.42
N GLU A 45 2.62 6.39 1.38
CA GLU A 45 1.66 7.48 1.20
C GLU A 45 2.04 8.41 0.05
N GLU A 46 3.31 8.84 -0.02
CA GLU A 46 3.83 9.66 -1.13
C GLU A 46 3.69 8.97 -2.51
N GLU A 47 3.98 7.66 -2.58
CA GLU A 47 3.82 6.89 -3.82
C GLU A 47 2.35 6.73 -4.20
N CYS A 48 1.47 6.50 -3.22
CA CYS A 48 0.03 6.42 -3.42
C CYS A 48 -0.53 7.74 -3.96
N GLU A 49 -0.13 8.89 -3.41
CA GLU A 49 -0.53 10.20 -3.91
C GLU A 49 -0.12 10.42 -5.38
N THR A 50 1.10 10.00 -5.72
CA THR A 50 1.61 10.06 -7.10
C THR A 50 0.77 9.19 -8.03
N ILE A 51 0.44 7.95 -7.64
CA ILE A 51 -0.37 7.02 -8.42
C ILE A 51 -1.80 7.55 -8.56
N CYS A 52 -2.42 7.99 -7.47
CA CYS A 52 -3.75 8.59 -7.46
C CYS A 52 -3.84 9.81 -8.38
N SER A 53 -2.80 10.66 -8.42
CA SER A 53 -2.76 11.81 -9.32
C SER A 53 -2.74 11.38 -10.79
N LYS A 54 -1.97 10.33 -11.13
CA LYS A 54 -1.95 9.76 -12.49
C LYS A 54 -3.29 9.14 -12.86
N ILE A 55 -3.92 8.40 -11.95
CA ILE A 55 -5.26 7.83 -12.15
C ILE A 55 -6.26 8.97 -12.41
N LYS A 56 -6.30 10.00 -11.56
CA LYS A 56 -7.19 11.17 -11.74
C LYS A 56 -7.02 11.82 -13.12
N GLU A 57 -5.79 11.98 -13.59
CA GLU A 57 -5.54 12.52 -14.94
C GLU A 57 -6.06 11.58 -16.04
N GLN A 58 -5.91 10.26 -15.88
CA GLN A 58 -6.44 9.27 -16.83
C GLN A 58 -7.97 9.17 -16.85
N LEU A 59 -8.60 9.50 -15.72
CA LEU A 59 -10.05 9.52 -15.54
C LEU A 59 -10.69 10.84 -16.00
N LYS A 60 -9.88 11.85 -16.32
CA LYS A 60 -10.36 13.15 -16.79
C LYS A 60 -11.24 12.96 -18.02
N GLU A 61 -12.42 13.57 -18.01
CA GLU A 61 -13.42 13.53 -19.09
C GLU A 61 -14.01 12.14 -19.39
N LYS A 62 -13.86 11.18 -18.47
CA LYS A 62 -14.52 9.88 -18.56
C LYS A 62 -15.67 9.78 -17.58
N ASP A 63 -16.74 9.12 -18.00
CA ASP A 63 -17.76 8.65 -17.08
C ASP A 63 -17.17 7.52 -16.23
N ILE A 64 -17.42 7.54 -14.92
CA ILE A 64 -16.88 6.57 -13.98
C ILE A 64 -18.05 5.89 -13.30
N PHE A 65 -18.10 4.56 -13.35
CA PHE A 65 -19.04 3.78 -12.57
C PHE A 65 -18.40 3.39 -11.24
N VAL A 66 -19.15 3.56 -10.16
CA VAL A 66 -18.71 3.18 -8.82
C VAL A 66 -19.61 2.07 -8.32
N GLN A 67 -19.03 0.90 -8.10
CA GLN A 67 -19.69 -0.19 -7.40
C GLN A 67 -19.25 -0.16 -5.94
N ALA A 68 -20.22 -0.16 -5.01
CA ALA A 68 -19.97 -0.25 -3.58
C ALA A 68 -20.54 -1.57 -3.06
N ASP A 69 -19.74 -2.29 -2.27
CA ASP A 69 -20.13 -3.49 -1.54
C ASP A 69 -20.02 -3.21 -0.04
N GLU A 70 -21.13 -3.38 0.67
CA GLU A 70 -21.22 -3.15 2.11
C GLU A 70 -21.30 -4.48 2.84
N THR A 71 -20.37 -4.71 3.77
CA THR A 71 -20.35 -5.90 4.62
C THR A 71 -20.16 -5.50 6.07
N THR A 72 -20.76 -6.27 6.98
CA THR A 72 -20.54 -6.13 8.42
C THR A 72 -19.79 -7.36 8.90
N ASP A 73 -18.68 -7.16 9.60
CA ASP A 73 -17.92 -8.28 10.13
C ASP A 73 -18.58 -8.91 11.38
N SER A 74 -18.03 -10.02 11.86
CA SER A 74 -18.53 -10.72 13.05
C SER A 74 -18.42 -9.93 14.35
N GLN A 75 -17.70 -8.80 14.36
CA GLN A 75 -17.59 -7.89 15.49
C GLN A 75 -18.55 -6.69 15.36
N GLY A 76 -19.38 -6.64 14.33
CA GLY A 76 -20.33 -5.56 14.08
C GLY A 76 -19.71 -4.33 13.43
N ARG A 77 -18.47 -4.40 12.90
CA ARG A 77 -17.83 -3.29 12.18
C ARG A 77 -18.32 -3.29 10.73
N ALA A 78 -18.91 -2.17 10.31
CA ALA A 78 -19.29 -1.96 8.92
C ALA A 78 -18.04 -1.64 8.08
N MET A 79 -17.93 -2.29 6.91
CA MET A 79 -16.91 -2.05 5.91
C MET A 79 -17.56 -1.84 4.56
N THR A 80 -17.08 -0.86 3.81
CA THR A 80 -17.50 -0.61 2.44
C THR A 80 -16.29 -0.74 1.52
N ALA A 81 -16.35 -1.67 0.57
CA ALA A 81 -15.39 -1.77 -0.51
C ALA A 81 -15.95 -1.06 -1.75
N SER A 82 -15.16 -0.18 -2.37
CA SER A 82 -15.56 0.54 -3.58
C SER A 82 -14.63 0.21 -4.73
N TRP A 83 -15.21 -0.07 -5.90
CA TRP A 83 -14.51 -0.37 -7.14
C TRP A 83 -14.85 0.69 -8.18
N LEU A 84 -13.85 1.11 -8.95
CA LEU A 84 -14.03 2.03 -10.08
C LEU A 84 -14.00 1.22 -11.37
N GLU A 85 -15.04 1.39 -12.20
CA GLU A 85 -15.10 0.84 -13.55
C GLU A 85 -15.15 2.00 -14.57
N LEU A 86 -14.41 1.80 -15.67
CA LEU A 86 -14.20 2.74 -16.77
C LEU A 86 -14.92 2.32 -18.04
#